data_AF-A0A0F9BFK1-F1
#
_entry.id   AF-A0A0F9BFK1-F1
#
_cell.length_a   1.000
_cell.length_b   1.000
_cell.length_c   1.000
_cell.angle_alpha   90.00
_cell.angle_beta   90.00
_cell.angle_gamma   90.00
#
_symmetry.space_group_name_H-M   'P 1'
#
loop_
_entity.id
_entity.type
_entity.pdbx_description
1 polymer ?
#
loop_
_entity_poly.entity_id
_entity_poly.type
_entity_poly.pdbx_seq_one_letter_code
_entity_poly.pdbx_strand_id
1 'polypeptide(L)'
;MKKLICCYLISNLILLLFVTACATKPKVQKKRQEEALRNLGESYMVQGNYTAALKEFLKAEQIYPQDPLLQYDLGLVYVAKERFDLAIRQFKKAIKIKPDYAAAKNSLAAVYLVEKEWDIAIPILKEVAEDLLDPTPHIPLSNLGWAYYNRKDYGLAEKYYSAALK
;
A
#
# COMPACT_ATOMS: atom_id res chain seq x y z
N MET A 1 -28.31 -43.14 42.37
CA MET A 1 -27.22 -43.16 41.37
C MET A 1 -27.50 -42.34 40.09
N LYS A 2 -28.75 -42.06 39.69
CA LYS A 2 -29.05 -41.28 38.45
C LYS A 2 -28.78 -39.76 38.53
N LYS A 3 -28.78 -39.13 39.73
CA LYS A 3 -28.56 -37.67 39.87
C LYS A 3 -27.10 -37.23 39.72
N LEU A 4 -26.11 -38.07 40.08
CA LEU A 4 -24.68 -37.71 39.94
C LEU A 4 -24.19 -37.73 38.48
N ILE A 5 -24.80 -38.56 37.63
CA ILE A 5 -24.44 -38.67 36.20
C ILE A 5 -24.86 -37.41 35.43
N CYS A 6 -25.97 -36.77 35.83
CA CYS A 6 -26.49 -35.56 35.19
C CYS A 6 -25.58 -34.33 35.43
N CYS A 7 -25.09 -34.13 36.66
CA CYS A 7 -24.15 -33.04 36.95
C CYS A 7 -22.79 -33.23 36.26
N TYR A 8 -22.33 -34.47 36.10
CA TYR A 8 -21.06 -34.77 35.43
C TYR A 8 -21.16 -34.57 33.91
N LEU A 9 -22.30 -34.88 33.30
CA LEU A 9 -22.54 -34.57 31.88
C LEU A 9 -22.65 -33.07 31.63
N ILE A 10 -23.31 -32.31 32.51
CA ILE A 10 -23.46 -30.85 32.36
C ILE A 10 -22.12 -30.14 32.60
N SER A 11 -21.30 -30.58 33.56
CA SER A 11 -19.98 -29.97 33.80
C SER A 11 -18.98 -30.24 32.66
N ASN A 12 -19.03 -31.42 32.02
CA ASN A 12 -18.20 -31.74 30.86
C ASN A 12 -18.68 -31.06 29.57
N LEU A 13 -19.98 -30.81 29.42
CA LEU A 13 -20.53 -30.08 28.27
C LEU A 13 -20.13 -28.59 28.31
N ILE A 14 -20.04 -27.99 29.51
CA ILE A 14 -19.54 -26.63 29.69
C ILE A 14 -18.01 -26.58 29.42
N LEU A 15 -17.26 -27.62 29.81
CA LEU A 15 -15.83 -27.69 29.55
C LEU A 15 -15.51 -27.82 28.04
N LEU A 16 -16.34 -28.52 27.27
CA LEU A 16 -16.21 -28.63 25.82
C LEU A 16 -16.52 -27.33 25.06
N LEU A 17 -17.34 -26.44 25.63
CA LEU A 17 -17.67 -25.14 25.04
C LEU A 17 -16.53 -24.11 25.19
N PHE A 18 -15.56 -24.32 26.08
CA PHE A 18 -14.40 -23.43 26.25
C PHE A 18 -13.21 -23.76 25.36
N VAL A 19 -13.12 -24.97 24.79
CA VAL A 19 -11.94 -25.39 24.00
C VAL A 19 -12.01 -24.96 22.53
N THR A 20 -13.19 -24.61 22.02
CA THR A 20 -13.36 -24.19 20.62
C THR A 20 -13.09 -22.69 20.39
N ALA A 21 -12.89 -21.90 21.45
CA ALA A 21 -12.63 -20.46 21.34
C ALA A 21 -11.19 -20.10 20.94
N CYS A 22 -10.22 -21.02 21.03
CA CYS A 22 -8.78 -20.72 20.85
C CYS A 22 -8.14 -21.25 19.56
N ALA A 23 -8.88 -21.91 18.66
CA ALA A 23 -8.30 -22.47 17.44
C ALA A 23 -8.44 -21.53 16.22
N THR A 24 -7.94 -20.29 16.30
CA THR A 24 -7.80 -19.46 15.09
C THR A 24 -6.68 -20.03 14.22
N LYS A 25 -6.99 -20.32 12.95
CA LYS A 25 -6.01 -20.89 12.01
C LYS A 25 -4.79 -19.95 11.90
N PRO A 26 -3.54 -20.46 11.91
CA PRO A 26 -2.32 -19.64 11.88
C PRO A 26 -2.30 -18.58 10.77
N LYS A 27 -2.90 -18.87 9.61
CA LYS A 27 -3.03 -17.94 8.47
C LYS A 27 -3.88 -16.71 8.78
N VAL A 28 -4.96 -16.86 9.56
CA VAL A 28 -5.86 -15.76 9.95
C VAL A 28 -5.22 -14.90 11.02
N GLN A 29 -4.58 -15.53 12.02
CA GLN A 29 -3.82 -14.82 13.06
C GLN A 29 -2.72 -13.97 12.44
N LYS A 30 -2.00 -14.57 11.48
CA LYS A 30 -1.02 -13.91 10.67
C LYS A 30 -1.60 -12.66 9.98
N LYS A 31 -2.62 -12.82 9.14
CA LYS A 31 -3.24 -11.68 8.43
C LYS A 31 -3.68 -10.53 9.36
N ARG A 32 -4.24 -10.83 10.54
CA ARG A 32 -4.61 -9.77 11.50
C ARG A 32 -3.41 -9.01 12.07
N GLN A 33 -2.30 -9.72 12.27
CA GLN A 33 -1.06 -9.10 12.75
C GLN A 33 -0.44 -8.18 11.69
N GLU A 34 -0.54 -8.54 10.41
CA GLU A 34 -0.19 -7.66 9.28
C GLU A 34 -0.95 -6.34 9.35
N GLU A 35 -2.29 -6.43 9.32
CA GLU A 35 -3.19 -5.28 9.26
C GLU A 35 -2.97 -4.37 10.47
N ALA A 36 -2.78 -4.94 11.67
CA ALA A 36 -2.50 -4.17 12.88
C ALA A 36 -1.16 -3.41 12.81
N LEU A 37 -0.09 -4.05 12.31
CA LEU A 37 1.21 -3.39 12.17
C LEU A 37 1.16 -2.30 11.09
N ARG A 38 0.47 -2.56 9.97
CA ARG A 38 0.31 -1.58 8.89
C ARG A 38 -0.50 -0.37 9.36
N ASN A 39 -1.65 -0.59 9.99
CA ASN A 39 -2.49 0.48 10.53
C ASN A 39 -1.74 1.34 11.58
N LEU A 40 -0.88 0.72 12.40
CA LEU A 40 -0.03 1.45 13.33
C LEU A 40 1.02 2.29 12.60
N GLY A 41 1.65 1.73 11.57
CA GLY A 41 2.56 2.47 10.70
C GLY A 41 1.89 3.66 10.00
N GLU A 42 0.69 3.46 9.44
CA GLU A 42 -0.14 4.51 8.84
C GLU A 42 -0.50 5.60 9.87
N SER A 43 -0.84 5.23 11.10
CA SER A 43 -1.10 6.20 12.18
C SER A 43 0.14 7.07 12.45
N TYR A 44 1.34 6.49 12.46
CA TYR A 44 2.57 7.25 12.58
C TYR A 44 2.88 8.11 11.35
N MET A 45 2.52 7.66 10.14
CA MET A 45 2.62 8.48 8.93
C MET A 45 1.77 9.75 9.05
N VAL A 46 0.52 9.63 9.50
CA VAL A 46 -0.39 10.78 9.70
C VAL A 46 0.16 11.75 10.76
N GLN A 47 0.85 11.25 11.78
CA GLN A 47 1.51 12.07 12.80
C GLN A 47 2.84 12.70 12.32
N GLY A 48 3.32 12.37 11.11
CA GLY A 48 4.64 12.78 10.63
C GLY A 48 5.81 12.04 11.27
N ASN A 49 5.55 11.01 12.09
CA ASN A 49 6.59 10.21 12.74
C ASN A 49 7.08 9.09 11.81
N TYR A 50 7.77 9.48 10.73
CA TYR A 50 8.20 8.57 9.68
C TYR A 50 9.17 7.49 10.15
N THR A 51 9.95 7.75 11.20
CA THR A 51 10.86 6.74 11.77
C THR A 51 10.10 5.64 12.50
N ALA A 52 9.06 5.98 13.27
CA ALA A 52 8.20 4.99 13.89
C ALA A 52 7.37 4.23 12.84
N ALA A 53 6.83 4.93 11.84
CA ALA A 53 6.11 4.31 10.73
C ALA A 53 6.97 3.25 10.01
N LEU A 54 8.18 3.62 9.61
CA LEU A 54 9.12 2.71 8.94
C LEU A 54 9.42 1.48 9.80
N LYS A 55 9.61 1.66 11.11
CA LYS A 55 9.87 0.53 12.03
C LYS A 55 8.72 -0.48 12.02
N GLU A 56 7.47 -0.02 12.08
CA GLU A 56 6.31 -0.91 12.11
C GLU A 56 6.05 -1.56 10.74
N PHE A 57 6.23 -0.82 9.64
CA PHE A 57 6.12 -1.38 8.29
C PHE A 57 7.21 -2.44 8.01
N LEU A 58 8.44 -2.24 8.48
CA LEU A 58 9.51 -3.25 8.32
C LEU A 58 9.22 -4.53 9.13
N LYS A 59 8.59 -4.43 10.30
CA LYS A 59 8.10 -5.61 11.03
C LYS A 59 7.00 -6.31 10.24
N ALA A 60 6.05 -5.57 9.66
CA ALA A 60 5.01 -6.15 8.82
C ALA A 60 5.62 -6.88 7.60
N GLU A 61 6.67 -6.32 7.00
CA GLU A 61 7.33 -6.89 5.81
C GLU A 61 7.98 -8.25 6.10
N GLN A 62 8.53 -8.44 7.30
CA GLN A 62 9.09 -9.72 7.72
C GLN A 62 8.03 -10.84 7.76
N ILE A 63 6.77 -10.49 7.93
CA ILE A 63 5.68 -11.45 8.07
C ILE A 63 4.87 -11.57 6.76
N TYR A 64 4.70 -10.48 5.99
CA TYR A 64 3.94 -10.42 4.73
C TYR A 64 4.70 -9.66 3.64
N PRO A 65 5.79 -10.22 3.10
CA PRO A 65 6.57 -9.54 2.08
C PRO A 65 5.84 -9.42 0.72
N GLN A 66 4.67 -10.06 0.58
CA GLN A 66 3.87 -10.11 -0.65
C GLN A 66 2.55 -9.34 -0.56
N ASP A 67 2.39 -8.44 0.41
CA ASP A 67 1.26 -7.50 0.41
C ASP A 67 1.61 -6.24 -0.40
N PRO A 68 0.93 -5.98 -1.54
CA PRO A 68 1.22 -4.79 -2.34
C PRO A 68 0.92 -3.48 -1.60
N LEU A 69 -0.06 -3.44 -0.69
CA LEU A 69 -0.39 -2.24 0.08
C LEU A 69 0.76 -1.87 1.02
N LEU A 70 1.26 -2.86 1.79
CA LEU A 70 2.43 -2.66 2.62
C LEU A 70 3.67 -2.20 1.84
N GLN A 71 3.93 -2.76 0.65
CA GLN A 71 5.06 -2.31 -0.18
C GLN A 71 4.87 -0.86 -0.65
N TYR A 72 3.64 -0.47 -0.96
CA TYR A 72 3.30 0.92 -1.29
C TYR A 72 3.54 1.85 -0.09
N ASP A 73 3.09 1.49 1.11
CA ASP A 73 3.29 2.30 2.32
C ASP A 73 4.77 2.44 2.71
N LEU A 74 5.56 1.35 2.54
CA LEU A 74 7.02 1.41 2.65
C LEU A 74 7.62 2.39 1.64
N GLY A 75 7.12 2.39 0.41
CA GLY A 75 7.52 3.37 -0.60
C GLY A 75 7.23 4.81 -0.15
N LEU A 76 6.02 5.07 0.34
CA LEU A 76 5.61 6.41 0.82
C LEU A 76 6.46 6.90 1.99
N VAL A 77 6.75 6.06 2.98
CA VAL A 77 7.62 6.47 4.11
C VAL A 77 9.05 6.74 3.65
N TYR A 78 9.56 6.02 2.65
CA TYR A 78 10.87 6.32 2.08
C TYR A 78 10.87 7.64 1.31
N VAL A 79 9.79 7.98 0.59
CA VAL A 79 9.62 9.31 -0.03
C VAL A 79 9.63 10.40 1.04
N ALA A 80 8.87 10.25 2.12
CA ALA A 80 8.82 11.21 3.23
C ALA A 80 10.18 11.40 3.94
N LYS A 81 11.08 10.44 3.79
CA LYS A 81 12.46 10.47 4.31
C LYS A 81 13.49 10.82 3.23
N GLU A 82 13.05 11.25 2.04
CA GLU A 82 13.90 11.61 0.89
C GLU A 82 14.85 10.47 0.45
N ARG A 83 14.44 9.22 0.68
CA ARG A 83 15.15 8.00 0.26
C ARG A 83 14.55 7.45 -1.02
N PHE A 84 14.65 8.23 -2.09
CA PHE A 84 14.04 7.92 -3.38
C PHE A 84 14.50 6.57 -3.98
N ASP A 85 15.76 6.20 -3.76
CA ASP A 85 16.32 4.91 -4.17
C ASP A 85 15.55 3.72 -3.57
N LEU A 86 15.21 3.81 -2.29
CA LEU A 86 14.46 2.80 -1.55
C LEU A 86 12.98 2.86 -1.93
N ALA A 87 12.42 4.06 -2.07
CA ALA A 87 11.03 4.24 -2.49
C ALA A 87 10.74 3.57 -3.84
N ILE A 88 11.62 3.80 -4.84
CA ILE A 88 11.52 3.17 -6.16
C ILE A 88 11.51 1.64 -6.05
N ARG A 89 12.38 1.06 -5.22
CA ARG A 89 12.43 -0.40 -5.02
C ARG A 89 11.10 -0.92 -4.49
N GLN A 90 10.51 -0.24 -3.50
CA GLN A 90 9.28 -0.70 -2.87
C GLN A 90 8.05 -0.48 -3.76
N PHE A 91 7.94 0.64 -4.47
CA PHE A 91 6.87 0.83 -5.46
C PHE A 91 6.96 -0.19 -6.60
N LYS A 92 8.16 -0.48 -7.11
CA LYS A 92 8.35 -1.56 -8.12
C LYS A 92 7.92 -2.93 -7.59
N LYS A 93 8.18 -3.21 -6.31
CA LYS A 93 7.74 -4.45 -5.67
C LYS A 93 6.22 -4.50 -5.53
N ALA A 94 5.57 -3.40 -5.13
CA ALA A 94 4.11 -3.28 -5.09
C ALA A 94 3.49 -3.55 -6.47
N ILE A 95 4.03 -2.95 -7.54
CA ILE A 95 3.58 -3.13 -8.94
C ILE A 95 3.83 -4.57 -9.41
N LYS A 96 4.96 -5.18 -9.03
CA LYS A 96 5.24 -6.58 -9.37
C LYS A 96 4.21 -7.54 -8.75
N ILE A 97 3.77 -7.26 -7.53
CA ILE A 97 2.76 -8.06 -6.82
C ILE A 97 1.35 -7.78 -7.38
N LYS A 98 1.03 -6.51 -7.63
CA LYS A 98 -0.24 -6.04 -8.16
C LYS A 98 0.01 -5.16 -9.41
N PRO A 99 0.03 -5.75 -10.62
CA PRO A 99 0.36 -5.02 -11.85
C PRO A 99 -0.60 -3.89 -12.21
N ASP A 100 -1.84 -3.93 -11.76
CA ASP A 100 -2.88 -2.91 -11.95
C ASP A 100 -2.91 -1.87 -10.81
N TYR A 101 -1.86 -1.79 -9.98
CA TYR A 101 -1.85 -0.85 -8.86
C TYR A 101 -1.51 0.58 -9.29
N ALA A 102 -2.52 1.30 -9.81
CA ALA A 102 -2.39 2.67 -10.32
C ALA A 102 -1.72 3.63 -9.33
N ALA A 103 -2.08 3.59 -8.04
CA ALA A 103 -1.47 4.45 -7.01
C ALA A 103 0.05 4.23 -6.91
N ALA A 104 0.52 2.97 -6.91
CA ALA A 104 1.94 2.67 -6.86
C ALA A 104 2.69 3.10 -8.13
N LYS A 105 2.07 2.97 -9.32
CA LYS A 105 2.61 3.48 -10.59
C LYS A 105 2.73 5.00 -10.57
N ASN A 106 1.69 5.70 -10.13
CA ASN A 106 1.69 7.16 -10.00
C ASN A 106 2.76 7.65 -9.03
N SER A 107 2.89 7.03 -7.85
CA SER A 107 3.94 7.39 -6.89
C SER A 107 5.33 7.07 -7.42
N LEU A 108 5.53 5.94 -8.12
CA LEU A 108 6.79 5.64 -8.77
C LEU A 108 7.17 6.69 -9.81
N ALA A 109 6.23 7.08 -10.68
CA ALA A 109 6.45 8.11 -11.66
C ALA A 109 6.74 9.47 -11.00
N ALA A 110 6.02 9.83 -9.94
CA ALA A 110 6.26 11.06 -9.19
C ALA A 110 7.68 11.11 -8.58
N VAL A 111 8.20 9.98 -8.10
CA VAL A 111 9.60 9.92 -7.65
C VAL A 111 10.57 10.15 -8.81
N TYR A 112 10.36 9.52 -9.97
CA TYR A 112 11.20 9.79 -11.15
C TYR A 112 11.10 11.25 -11.63
N LEU A 113 9.93 11.87 -11.50
CA LEU A 113 9.74 13.29 -11.79
C LEU A 113 10.61 14.17 -10.88
N VAL A 114 10.64 13.90 -9.57
CA VAL A 114 11.50 14.60 -8.61
C VAL A 114 12.98 14.41 -8.94
N GLU A 115 13.38 13.19 -9.30
CA GLU A 115 14.74 12.84 -9.72
C GLU A 115 15.10 13.36 -11.13
N LYS A 116 14.17 14.06 -11.80
CA LYS A 116 14.30 14.59 -13.18
C LYS A 116 14.48 13.52 -14.27
N GLU A 117 14.14 12.28 -13.95
CA GLU A 117 14.10 11.14 -14.86
C GLU A 117 12.79 11.12 -15.66
N TRP A 118 12.50 12.23 -16.36
CA TRP A 118 11.21 12.45 -17.04
C TRP A 118 10.93 11.42 -18.12
N ASP A 119 11.96 10.93 -18.81
CA ASP A 119 11.84 9.93 -19.87
C ASP A 119 11.42 8.56 -19.32
N ILE A 120 11.67 8.28 -18.03
CA ILE A 120 11.18 7.09 -17.34
C ILE A 120 9.76 7.33 -16.82
N ALA A 121 9.48 8.52 -16.28
CA ALA A 121 8.18 8.84 -15.69
C ALA A 121 7.04 8.90 -16.72
N ILE A 122 7.27 9.54 -17.88
CA ILE A 122 6.26 9.78 -18.91
C ILE A 122 5.54 8.50 -19.39
N PRO A 123 6.22 7.42 -19.80
CA PRO A 123 5.53 6.21 -20.27
C PRO A 123 4.68 5.58 -19.15
N ILE A 124 5.14 5.60 -17.89
CA ILE A 124 4.38 5.09 -16.75
C ILE A 124 3.10 5.92 -16.56
N LEU A 125 3.21 7.25 -16.60
CA LEU A 125 2.04 8.12 -16.43
C LEU A 125 1.04 8.01 -17.57
N LYS A 126 1.50 7.80 -18.81
CA LYS A 126 0.61 7.53 -19.95
C LYS A 126 -0.18 6.25 -19.74
N GLU A 127 0.50 5.18 -19.32
CA GLU A 127 -0.16 3.90 -19.02
C GLU A 127 -1.27 4.08 -17.96
N VAL A 128 -1.00 4.83 -16.88
CA VAL A 128 -2.02 5.07 -15.84
C VAL A 128 -3.14 5.99 -16.34
N ALA A 129 -2.83 7.03 -17.11
CA ALA A 129 -3.85 7.93 -17.66
C ALA A 129 -4.77 7.27 -18.70
N GLU A 130 -4.35 6.15 -19.30
CA GLU A 130 -5.16 5.37 -20.25
C GLU A 130 -6.07 4.35 -19.54
N ASP A 131 -5.93 4.15 -18.23
CA ASP A 131 -6.82 3.29 -17.46
C ASP A 131 -8.20 3.94 -17.30
N LEU A 132 -9.17 3.44 -18.08
CA LEU A 132 -10.56 3.92 -18.10
C LEU A 132 -11.29 3.70 -16.77
N LEU A 133 -10.74 2.88 -15.87
CA LEU A 133 -11.32 2.58 -14.56
C LEU A 133 -10.69 3.41 -13.43
N ASP A 134 -9.65 4.22 -13.70
CA ASP A 134 -9.06 5.11 -12.71
C ASP A 134 -10.07 6.22 -12.35
N PRO A 135 -10.51 6.34 -11.08
CA PRO A 135 -11.39 7.43 -10.66
C PRO A 135 -10.68 8.79 -10.58
N THR A 136 -9.36 8.81 -10.73
CA THR A 136 -8.51 10.00 -10.53
C THR A 136 -7.56 10.29 -11.71
N PRO A 137 -8.05 10.30 -12.97
CA PRO A 137 -7.18 10.48 -14.15
C PRO A 137 -6.49 11.85 -14.17
N HIS A 138 -7.04 12.85 -13.47
CA HIS A 138 -6.42 14.17 -13.31
C HIS A 138 -5.03 14.11 -12.66
N ILE A 139 -4.72 13.09 -11.84
CA ILE A 139 -3.40 12.94 -11.20
C ILE A 139 -2.31 12.60 -12.22
N PRO A 140 -2.38 11.49 -12.97
CA PRO A 140 -1.36 11.18 -13.98
C PRO A 140 -1.33 12.22 -15.10
N LEU A 141 -2.47 12.82 -15.48
CA LEU A 141 -2.51 13.90 -16.48
C LEU A 141 -1.79 15.17 -16.01
N SER A 142 -1.98 15.60 -14.75
CA SER A 142 -1.25 16.75 -14.20
C SER A 142 0.26 16.49 -14.13
N ASN A 143 0.64 15.26 -13.75
CA ASN A 143 2.03 14.83 -13.72
C ASN A 143 2.65 14.77 -15.13
N LEU A 144 1.91 14.35 -16.15
CA LEU A 144 2.34 14.42 -17.56
C LEU A 144 2.55 15.87 -17.99
N GLY A 145 1.61 16.77 -17.67
CA GLY A 145 1.75 18.19 -17.93
C GLY A 145 3.04 18.75 -17.33
N TRP A 146 3.32 18.42 -16.07
CA TRP A 146 4.54 18.83 -15.37
C TRP A 146 5.81 18.24 -15.98
N ALA A 147 5.79 16.97 -16.38
CA ALA A 147 6.93 16.32 -17.02
C ALA A 147 7.30 17.00 -18.35
N TYR A 148 6.31 17.26 -19.21
CA TYR A 148 6.53 17.92 -20.50
C TYR A 148 6.91 19.40 -20.33
N TYR A 149 6.35 20.09 -19.33
CA TYR A 149 6.75 21.46 -18.99
C TYR A 149 8.24 21.54 -18.66
N ASN A 150 8.75 20.64 -17.81
CA ASN A 150 10.16 20.60 -17.45
C ASN A 150 11.07 20.18 -18.60
N ARG A 151 10.54 19.38 -19.55
CA ARG A 151 11.20 19.09 -20.84
C ARG A 151 11.12 20.24 -21.86
N LYS A 152 10.46 21.35 -21.53
CA LYS A 152 10.18 22.50 -22.42
C LYS A 152 9.29 22.17 -23.63
N ASP A 153 8.58 21.05 -23.59
CA ASP A 153 7.55 20.71 -24.57
C ASP A 153 6.22 21.33 -24.11
N TYR A 154 6.11 22.64 -24.29
CA TYR A 154 4.98 23.40 -23.77
C TYR A 154 3.65 23.05 -24.45
N GLY A 155 3.68 22.57 -25.70
CA GLY A 155 2.48 22.12 -26.40
C GLY A 155 1.89 20.85 -25.78
N LEU A 156 2.73 19.85 -25.47
CA LEU A 156 2.26 18.68 -24.73
C LEU A 156 1.92 19.00 -23.29
N ALA A 157 2.65 19.93 -22.65
CA ALA A 157 2.32 20.37 -21.29
C ALA A 157 0.90 20.96 -21.22
N GLU A 158 0.58 21.92 -22.10
CA GLU A 158 -0.75 22.52 -22.21
C GLU A 158 -1.81 21.44 -22.44
N LYS A 159 -1.60 20.55 -23.43
CA LYS A 159 -2.52 19.45 -23.74
C LYS A 159 -2.89 18.65 -22.50
N TYR A 160 -1.89 18.22 -21.72
CA TYR A 160 -2.12 17.35 -20.56
C TYR A 160 -2.69 18.12 -19.36
N TYR A 161 -2.30 19.37 -19.14
CA TYR A 161 -2.93 20.22 -18.13
C TYR A 161 -4.40 20.51 -18.44
N SER A 162 -4.73 20.84 -19.69
CA SER A 162 -6.11 21.05 -20.12
C SER A 162 -6.95 19.77 -20.00
N ALA A 163 -6.36 18.60 -20.23
CA ALA A 163 -7.04 17.33 -20.03
C ALA A 163 -7.33 17.05 -18.55
N ALA A 164 -6.42 17.41 -17.64
CA ALA A 164 -6.57 17.19 -16.19
C ALA A 164 -7.68 18.05 -15.55
N LEU A 165 -8.13 19.13 -16.21
CA LEU A 165 -9.16 20.05 -15.72
C LEU A 165 -10.59 19.68 -16.13
N LYS A 166 -10.75 18.65 -16.96
CA LYS A 166 -12.07 18.16 -17.41
C LYS A 166 -12.58 17.08 -16.48
#